data_AF-A0A436V360-F1
#
_entry.id   AF-A0A436V360-F1
#
_cell.length_a   1.000
_cell.length_b   1.000
_cell.length_c   1.000
_cell.angle_alpha   90.00
_cell.angle_beta   90.00
_cell.angle_gamma   90.00
#
_symmetry.space_group_name_H-M   'P 1'
#
loop_
_entity.id
_entity.type
_entity.pdbx_description
1 polymer ?
#
loop_
_entity_poly.entity_id
_entity_poly.type
_entity_poly.pdbx_seq_one_letter_code
_entity_poly.pdbx_strand_id
1 'polypeptide(L)'
;MAGFLSLTQPWQQVLALVFAATVVMGSPGPATISVTAIGAAFGLRHSLRYTSGIILGTTMVLLVVASGVMAIFASLPGMAPVLAIASAAYILYLAYR
;
A
#
# COMPACT_ATOMS: atom_id res chain seq x y z
N MET A 1 18.26 -24.15 -7.94
CA MET A 1 18.05 -23.96 -9.41
C MET A 1 16.58 -23.74 -9.78
N ALA A 2 15.74 -23.17 -8.90
CA ALA A 2 14.35 -22.81 -9.21
C ALA A 2 14.13 -21.27 -9.28
N GLY A 3 14.91 -20.50 -8.50
CA GLY A 3 14.84 -19.03 -8.49
C GLY A 3 15.44 -18.33 -9.73
N PHE A 4 16.14 -19.05 -10.60
CA PHE A 4 16.68 -18.47 -11.84
C PHE A 4 15.62 -18.42 -12.95
N LEU A 5 14.71 -19.40 -12.98
CA LEU A 5 13.61 -19.47 -13.96
C LEU A 5 12.52 -18.41 -13.72
N SER A 6 12.33 -17.99 -12.46
CA SER A 6 11.40 -16.91 -12.09
C SER A 6 11.87 -15.52 -12.53
N LEU A 7 13.18 -15.32 -12.74
CA LEU A 7 13.74 -14.08 -13.28
C LEU A 7 13.53 -13.97 -14.80
N THR A 8 13.32 -15.10 -15.49
CA THR A 8 13.18 -15.18 -16.95
C THR A 8 11.75 -15.26 -17.47
N GLN A 9 10.74 -15.36 -16.60
CA GLN A 9 9.33 -15.46 -17.00
C GLN A 9 8.56 -14.19 -16.61
N PRO A 10 8.77 -13.07 -17.32
CA PRO A 10 8.16 -11.78 -16.98
C PRO A 10 6.62 -11.85 -16.97
N TRP A 11 6.04 -12.72 -17.79
CA TRP A 11 4.59 -12.94 -17.81
C TRP A 11 4.06 -13.51 -16.49
N GLN A 12 4.80 -14.38 -15.79
CA GLN A 12 4.39 -14.92 -14.49
C GLN A 12 4.36 -13.83 -13.42
N GLN A 13 5.36 -12.94 -13.45
CA GLN A 13 5.44 -11.81 -12.51
C GLN A 13 4.30 -10.82 -12.75
N VAL A 14 4.01 -10.50 -14.02
CA VAL A 14 2.89 -9.64 -14.39
C VAL A 14 1.56 -10.27 -13.96
N LEU A 15 1.36 -11.57 -14.19
CA LEU A 15 0.15 -12.26 -13.75
C LEU A 15 0.00 -12.27 -12.23
N ALA A 16 1.08 -12.53 -11.48
CA ALA A 16 1.07 -12.48 -10.03
C ALA A 16 0.76 -11.07 -9.50
N LEU A 17 1.37 -10.04 -10.11
CA LEU A 17 1.11 -8.65 -9.79
C LEU A 17 -0.35 -8.27 -10.06
N VAL A 18 -0.88 -8.61 -11.24
CA VAL A 18 -2.28 -8.33 -11.62
C VAL A 18 -3.24 -9.03 -10.68
N PHE A 19 -3.02 -10.30 -10.36
CA PHE A 19 -3.86 -11.05 -9.43
C PHE A 19 -3.84 -10.44 -8.02
N ALA A 20 -2.64 -10.18 -7.47
CA ALA A 20 -2.50 -9.56 -6.16
C ALA A 20 -3.13 -8.16 -6.12
N ALA A 21 -2.89 -7.33 -7.14
CA ALA A 21 -3.49 -6.01 -7.26
C ALA A 21 -5.02 -6.08 -7.34
N THR A 22 -5.58 -7.04 -8.08
CA THR A 22 -7.03 -7.23 -8.19
C THR A 22 -7.65 -7.57 -6.83
N VAL A 23 -7.04 -8.48 -6.07
CA VAL A 23 -7.52 -8.85 -4.73
C VAL A 23 -7.42 -7.67 -3.76
N VAL A 24 -6.30 -6.94 -3.78
CA VAL A 24 -6.06 -5.79 -2.89
C VAL A 24 -6.97 -4.61 -3.22
N MET A 25 -7.08 -4.23 -4.51
CA MET A 25 -7.93 -3.12 -4.96
C MET A 25 -9.42 -3.45 -4.92
N GLY A 26 -9.80 -4.73 -5.08
CA GLY A 26 -11.19 -5.17 -4.99
C GLY A 26 -11.77 -5.08 -3.57
N SER A 27 -10.93 -5.13 -2.54
CA SER A 27 -11.35 -4.89 -1.16
C SER A 27 -11.50 -3.38 -0.90
N PRO A 28 -12.67 -2.87 -0.45
CA PRO A 28 -12.81 -1.47 -0.12
C PRO A 28 -11.93 -1.15 1.10
N GLY A 29 -10.76 -0.61 0.85
CA GLY A 29 -9.80 -0.25 1.89
C GLY A 29 -10.21 0.99 2.68
N PRO A 30 -9.53 1.28 3.81
CA PRO A 30 -9.81 2.45 4.64
C PRO A 30 -9.80 3.77 3.85
N ALA A 31 -8.84 3.94 2.93
CA ALA A 31 -8.74 5.12 2.09
C ALA A 31 -10.00 5.34 1.21
N THR A 32 -10.49 4.28 0.56
CA THR A 32 -11.69 4.34 -0.29
C THR A 32 -12.94 4.67 0.52
N ILE A 33 -13.08 4.07 1.71
CA ILE A 33 -14.19 4.35 2.64
C ILE A 33 -14.11 5.81 3.12
N SER A 34 -12.92 6.31 3.49
CA SER A 34 -12.74 7.70 3.93
C SER A 34 -13.05 8.72 2.84
N VAL A 35 -12.61 8.50 1.59
CA VAL A 35 -12.91 9.38 0.45
C VAL A 35 -14.41 9.45 0.19
N THR A 36 -15.09 8.31 0.26
CA THR A 36 -16.54 8.21 0.06
C THR A 36 -17.30 8.91 1.17
N ALA A 37 -16.90 8.73 2.43
CA ALA A 37 -17.48 9.42 3.58
C ALA A 37 -17.28 10.95 3.51
N ILE A 38 -16.08 11.40 3.15
CA ILE A 38 -15.78 12.84 2.95
C ILE A 38 -16.56 13.41 1.77
N GLY A 39 -16.73 12.63 0.70
CA GLY A 39 -17.57 12.99 -0.45
C GLY A 39 -19.04 13.16 -0.09
N ALA A 40 -19.56 12.28 0.76
CA ALA A 40 -20.93 12.36 1.26
C ALA A 40 -21.14 13.52 2.26
N ALA A 41 -20.17 13.79 3.14
CA ALA A 41 -20.29 14.80 4.20
C ALA A 41 -19.95 16.24 3.75
N PHE A 42 -18.92 16.41 2.91
CA PHE A 42 -18.36 17.72 2.55
C PHE A 42 -18.42 18.03 1.04
N GLY A 43 -19.00 17.13 0.25
CA GLY A 43 -19.20 17.30 -1.19
C GLY A 43 -17.95 17.03 -2.04
N LEU A 44 -18.15 17.06 -3.35
CA LEU A 44 -17.16 16.61 -4.35
C LEU A 44 -15.84 17.40 -4.30
N ARG A 45 -15.90 18.73 -4.16
CA ARG A 45 -14.69 19.57 -4.20
C ARG A 45 -13.72 19.27 -3.05
N HIS A 46 -14.24 18.99 -1.85
CA HIS A 46 -13.42 18.67 -0.69
C HIS A 46 -12.85 17.25 -0.79
N SER A 47 -13.66 16.30 -1.25
CA SER A 47 -13.23 14.93 -1.52
C SER A 47 -12.15 14.85 -2.60
N LEU A 48 -12.22 15.67 -3.66
CA LEU A 48 -11.17 15.73 -4.70
C LEU A 48 -9.83 16.23 -4.14
N ARG A 49 -9.83 17.27 -3.29
CA ARG A 49 -8.61 17.75 -2.63
C ARG A 49 -8.03 16.67 -1.71
N TYR A 50 -8.86 16.03 -0.90
CA TYR A 50 -8.44 14.93 -0.03
C TYR A 50 -7.84 13.76 -0.83
N THR A 51 -8.53 13.32 -1.89
CA THR A 51 -8.07 12.25 -2.77
C THR A 51 -6.76 12.61 -3.46
N SER A 52 -6.61 13.86 -3.92
CA SER A 52 -5.35 14.33 -4.51
C SER A 52 -4.19 14.26 -3.51
N GLY A 53 -4.43 14.56 -2.24
CA GLY A 53 -3.45 14.41 -1.17
C GLY A 53 -3.06 12.94 -0.95
N ILE A 54 -4.04 12.02 -0.94
CA ILE A 54 -3.79 10.57 -0.84
C ILE A 54 -2.92 10.09 -2.02
N ILE A 55 -3.28 10.49 -3.25
CA ILE A 55 -2.56 10.09 -4.46
C ILE A 55 -1.11 10.59 -4.39
N LEU A 56 -0.91 11.89 -4.13
CA LEU A 56 0.42 12.48 -4.04
C LEU A 56 1.27 11.84 -2.94
N GLY A 57 0.69 11.61 -1.76
CA GLY A 57 1.38 10.95 -0.65
C GLY A 57 1.78 9.52 -1.01
N THR A 58 0.86 8.75 -1.60
CA THR A 58 1.13 7.37 -2.03
C THR A 58 2.20 7.32 -3.12
N THR A 59 2.13 8.21 -4.12
CA THR A 59 3.16 8.32 -5.16
C THR A 59 4.52 8.65 -4.57
N MET A 60 4.61 9.60 -3.63
CA MET A 60 5.87 9.93 -2.96
C MET A 60 6.47 8.74 -2.21
N VAL A 61 5.65 8.00 -1.45
CA VAL A 61 6.11 6.77 -0.78
C VAL A 61 6.61 5.74 -1.79
N LEU A 62 5.87 5.53 -2.89
CA LEU A 62 6.28 4.59 -3.94
C LEU A 62 7.59 5.00 -4.62
N LEU A 63 7.83 6.29 -4.83
CA LEU A 63 9.10 6.78 -5.38
C LEU A 63 10.27 6.51 -4.43
N VAL A 64 10.08 6.72 -3.12
CA VAL A 64 11.09 6.39 -2.09
C VAL A 64 11.36 4.89 -2.03
N VAL A 65 10.31 4.06 -2.11
CA VAL A 65 10.47 2.61 -2.15
C VAL A 65 11.21 2.18 -3.44
N ALA A 66 10.84 2.76 -4.58
CA ALA A 66 11.45 2.48 -5.88
C ALA A 66 12.93 2.90 -5.96
N SER A 67 13.36 3.90 -5.18
CA SER A 67 14.77 4.30 -5.10
C SER A 67 15.65 3.27 -4.36
N GLY A 68 15.08 2.15 -3.89
CA GLY A 68 15.83 1.07 -3.25
C GLY A 68 16.00 1.24 -1.74
N VAL A 69 15.35 2.24 -1.11
CA VAL A 69 15.36 2.40 0.34
C VAL A 69 14.90 1.13 1.04
N MET A 70 13.96 0.39 0.46
CA MET A 70 13.45 -0.85 1.04
C MET A 70 14.52 -1.95 1.13
N ALA A 71 15.57 -1.92 0.30
CA ALA A 71 16.70 -2.86 0.40
C ALA A 71 17.51 -2.65 1.69
N ILE A 72 17.57 -1.41 2.20
CA ILE A 72 18.21 -1.07 3.48
C ILE A 72 17.36 -1.60 4.64
N PHE A 73 16.04 -1.47 4.56
CA PHE A 73 15.15 -2.05 5.57
C PHE A 73 15.18 -3.59 5.56
N ALA A 74 15.38 -4.21 4.40
CA ALA A 74 15.48 -5.66 4.26
C ALA A 74 16.81 -6.25 4.76
N SER A 75 17.88 -5.46 4.86
CA SER A 75 19.17 -5.91 5.40
C SER A 75 19.19 -5.97 6.93
N LEU A 76 18.23 -5.32 7.59
CA LEU A 76 18.07 -5.35 9.04
C LEU A 76 17.20 -6.55 9.46
N PRO A 77 17.77 -7.55 10.17
CA PRO A 77 17.01 -8.71 10.62
C PRO A 77 15.92 -8.27 11.61
N GLY A 78 14.66 -8.64 11.33
CA GLY A 78 13.52 -8.36 12.20
C GLY A 78 12.81 -7.02 11.98
N MET A 79 13.27 -6.16 11.06
CA MET A 79 12.65 -4.87 10.81
C MET A 79 11.21 -4.98 10.28
N ALA A 80 10.99 -5.89 9.32
CA ALA A 80 9.67 -6.13 8.73
C ALA A 80 8.61 -6.58 9.76
N PRO A 81 8.83 -7.61 10.61
CA PRO A 81 7.85 -8.00 11.62
C PRO A 81 7.65 -6.92 12.70
N VAL A 82 8.68 -6.18 13.09
CA VAL A 82 8.54 -5.07 14.05
C VAL A 82 7.63 -3.98 13.48
N LEU A 83 7.86 -3.56 12.24
CA LEU A 83 7.01 -2.56 11.57
C LEU A 83 5.57 -3.08 11.39
N ALA A 84 5.40 -4.36 11.06
CA ALA A 84 4.08 -4.98 10.92
C ALA A 84 3.32 -4.97 12.26
N ILE A 85 3.97 -5.38 13.35
CA ILE A 85 3.37 -5.39 14.70
C ILE A 85 3.05 -3.96 15.15
N ALA A 86 3.98 -3.01 14.97
CA ALA A 86 3.76 -1.61 15.35
C ALA A 86 2.59 -0.99 14.57
N SER A 87 2.51 -1.25 13.26
CA SER A 87 1.41 -0.77 12.40
C SER A 87 0.08 -1.40 12.80
N ALA A 88 0.05 -2.72 13.02
CA ALA A 88 -1.14 -3.42 13.46
C ALA A 88 -1.63 -2.92 14.83
N ALA A 89 -0.70 -2.74 15.79
CA ALA A 89 -1.01 -2.19 17.10
C ALA A 89 -1.59 -0.78 17.00
N TYR A 90 -1.03 0.08 16.15
CA TYR A 90 -1.55 1.43 15.94
C TYR A 90 -2.96 1.42 15.33
N ILE A 91 -3.21 0.56 14.34
CA ILE A 91 -4.54 0.44 13.73
C ILE A 91 -5.55 -0.11 14.75
N LEU A 92 -5.18 -1.11 15.55
CA LEU A 92 -6.03 -1.63 16.63
C LEU A 92 -6.33 -0.57 17.68
N TYR A 93 -5.32 0.24 18.05
CA TYR A 93 -5.51 1.38 18.94
C TYR A 93 -6.50 2.40 18.35
N LEU A 94 -6.35 2.75 17.08
CA LEU A 94 -7.25 3.67 16.39
C LEU A 94 -8.65 3.09 16.22
N ALA A 95 -8.80 1.77 16.09
CA ALA A 95 -10.10 1.11 15.99
C ALA A 95 -10.83 1.02 17.34
N TYR A 96 -10.09 0.94 18.45
CA TYR A 96 -10.66 0.95 19.79
C TYR A 96 -11.09 2.35 20.25
N ARG A 97 -10.49 3.39 19.66
CA ARG A 97 -10.73 4.80 20.01
C ARG A 97 -11.72 5.46 19.07
#